data_AF-A0A954K5F8-F1
#
_entry.id   AF-A0A954K5F8-F1
#
_cell.length_a   1.000
_cell.length_b   1.000
_cell.length_c   1.000
_cell.angle_alpha   90.00
_cell.angle_beta   90.00
_cell.angle_gamma   90.00
#
_symmetry.space_group_name_H-M   'P 1'
#
loop_
_entity.id
_entity.type
_entity.pdbx_description
1 polymer ?
#
loop_
_entity_poly.entity_id
_entity_poly.type
_entity_poly.pdbx_seq_one_letter_code
_entity_poly.pdbx_strand_id
1 'polypeptide(L)' 'LEQLGEVDRETLISFYFKGQSLKEMSHEFDRPIGTIKRRLHTARNRLREALLDLQSV' A
#
# COMPACT_ATOMS: atom_id res chain seq x y z
N LEU A 1 -4.52 -0.39 -10.02
CA LEU A 1 -4.42 0.32 -8.71
C LEU A 1 -5.53 1.34 -8.49
N GLU A 2 -6.26 1.77 -9.53
CA GLU A 2 -7.32 2.79 -9.41
C GLU A 2 -8.53 2.34 -8.60
N GLN A 3 -8.75 1.01 -8.47
CA GLN A 3 -9.78 0.43 -7.60
C GLN A 3 -9.44 0.51 -6.10
N LEU A 4 -8.23 0.98 -5.75
CA LEU A 4 -7.82 1.17 -4.36
C LEU A 4 -7.95 2.63 -3.95
N GLY A 5 -8.27 2.85 -2.68
CA GLY A 5 -8.22 4.19 -2.08
C GLY A 5 -6.82 4.80 -2.17
N GLU A 6 -6.77 6.13 -2.20
CA GLU A 6 -5.55 6.91 -2.42
C GLU A 6 -4.39 6.49 -1.51
N VAL A 7 -4.65 6.35 -0.21
CA VAL A 7 -3.64 5.95 0.80
C VAL A 7 -3.06 4.56 0.51
N ASP A 8 -3.88 3.60 0.09
CA ASP A 8 -3.42 2.24 -0.21
C ASP A 8 -2.59 2.23 -1.50
N ARG A 9 -3.06 2.95 -2.53
CA ARG A 9 -2.35 3.12 -3.80
C ARG A 9 -0.98 3.77 -3.58
N GLU A 10 -0.93 4.87 -2.84
CA GLU A 10 0.31 5.58 -2.55
C GLU A 10 1.29 4.70 -1.77
N THR A 11 0.80 3.99 -0.75
CA THR A 11 1.61 3.06 0.05
C THR A 11 2.25 1.98 -0.83
N LEU A 12 1.48 1.39 -1.75
CA LEU A 12 1.97 0.35 -2.66
C LEU A 12 2.94 0.90 -3.71
N ILE A 13 2.67 2.09 -4.26
CA ILE A 13 3.57 2.75 -5.22
C ILE A 13 4.91 3.05 -4.56
N SER A 14 4.90 3.68 -3.39
CA SER A 14 6.10 4.00 -2.61
C SER A 14 6.95 2.78 -2.32
N PHE A 15 6.35 1.68 -1.87
CA PHE A 15 7.10 0.48 -1.53
C PHE A 15 7.59 -0.31 -2.76
N TYR A 16 6.69 -0.63 -3.70
CA TYR A 16 7.00 -1.56 -4.79
C TYR A 16 7.59 -0.90 -6.04
N PHE A 17 7.22 0.34 -6.33
CA PHE A 17 7.61 1.01 -7.57
C PHE A 17 8.71 2.04 -7.34
N LYS A 18 8.65 2.79 -6.23
CA LYS A 18 9.72 3.73 -5.84
C LYS A 18 10.84 3.06 -5.03
N GLY A 19 10.66 1.81 -4.59
CA GLY A 19 11.67 1.05 -3.85
C GLY A 19 11.97 1.59 -2.45
N GLN A 20 11.08 2.41 -1.88
CA GLN A 20 11.31 3.03 -0.58
C GLN A 20 11.28 1.98 0.53
N SER A 21 12.23 2.07 1.44
CA SER A 21 12.23 1.31 2.68
C SER A 21 11.12 1.79 3.62
N LEU A 22 10.73 0.94 4.57
CA LEU A 22 9.77 1.31 5.62
C LEU A 22 10.24 2.51 6.45
N LYS A 23 11.55 2.73 6.58
CA LYS A 23 12.12 3.87 7.30
C LYS A 23 11.93 5.16 6.51
N GLU A 24 12.24 5.15 5.21
CA GLU A 24 12.03 6.32 4.34
C GLU A 24 10.55 6.69 4.28
N MET A 25 9.67 5.72 4.08
CA MET A 25 8.22 5.95 4.12
C MET A 25 7.76 6.47 5.49
N SER A 26 8.34 5.99 6.59
CA SER A 26 8.02 6.47 7.94
C SER A 26 8.35 7.95 8.10
N HIS A 27 9.47 8.40 7.54
CA HIS A 27 9.85 9.82 7.50
C HIS A 27 8.95 10.63 6.56
N GLU A 28 8.68 10.15 5.34
CA GLU A 28 7.88 10.88 4.34
C GLU A 28 6.42 11.05 4.75
N PHE A 29 5.79 10.00 5.30
CA PHE A 29 4.40 10.05 5.71
C PHE A 29 4.19 10.63 7.12
N ASP A 30 5.27 10.96 7.84
CA ASP A 30 5.26 11.35 9.25
C ASP A 30 4.45 10.39 10.13
N ARG A 31 4.78 9.08 10.03
CA ARG A 31 4.12 8.02 10.81
C ARG A 31 5.13 7.00 11.30
N PRO A 32 4.92 6.37 12.47
CA PRO A 32 5.79 5.30 12.95
C PRO A 32 5.91 4.13 11.95
N ILE A 33 7.07 3.47 11.92
CA ILE A 33 7.32 2.30 11.06
C ILE A 33 6.24 1.21 11.25
N GLY A 34 5.75 0.99 12.47
CA GLY A 34 4.67 0.04 12.74
C GLY A 34 3.37 0.39 12.00
N THR A 35 3.03 1.68 11.92
CA THR A 35 1.89 2.18 11.16
C THR A 35 2.09 1.96 9.65
N ILE A 36 3.30 2.21 9.13
CA ILE A 36 3.61 1.96 7.71
C ILE A 36 3.49 0.46 7.39
N LYS A 37 4.03 -0.42 8.24
CA LYS A 37 3.87 -1.89 8.09
C LYS A 37 2.40 -2.30 8.04
N ARG A 38 1.58 -1.77 8.96
CA ARG A 38 0.14 -2.05 9.00
C ARG A 38 -0.57 -1.54 7.74
N ARG A 39 -0.29 -0.31 7.30
CA ARG A 39 -0.83 0.26 6.05
C ARG A 39 -0.49 -0.62 4.86
N LEU A 40 0.77 -1.02 4.73
CA LEU A 40 1.22 -1.87 3.62
C LEU A 40 0.56 -3.26 3.65
N HIS A 41 0.37 -3.85 4.83
CA HIS A 41 -0.38 -5.10 4.99
C HIS A 41 -1.84 -4.94 4.54
N THR A 42 -2.55 -3.92 5.03
CA THR A 42 -3.94 -3.66 4.65
C THR A 42 -4.08 -3.38 3.15
N ALA A 43 -3.20 -2.56 2.58
CA ALA A 43 -3.20 -2.24 1.15
C ALA A 43 -2.99 -3.49 0.28
N ARG A 44 -2.11 -4.42 0.69
CA ARG A 44 -1.91 -5.70 0.00
C ARG A 44 -3.15 -6.58 0.02
N ASN A 45 -3.82 -6.69 1.17
CA ASN A 45 -5.04 -7.48 1.26
C ASN A 45 -6.15 -6.88 0.39
N ARG A 46 -6.33 -5.56 0.42
CA ARG A 46 -7.30 -4.88 -0.45
C ARG A 46 -6.97 -5.01 -1.94
N LEU A 47 -5.69 -4.96 -2.30
CA LEU A 47 -5.25 -5.23 -3.67
C LEU A 47 -5.62 -6.65 -4.08
N ARG A 48 -5.40 -7.64 -3.20
CA ARG A 48 -5.77 -9.03 -3.45
C ARG A 48 -7.28 -9.16 -3.71
N GLU A 49 -8.12 -8.61 -2.85
CA GLU A 49 -9.58 -8.65 -3.03
C GLU A 49 -9.99 -7.99 -4.36
N ALA A 50 -9.47 -6.80 -4.66
CA ALA A 50 -9.77 -6.11 -5.93
C ALA A 50 -9.35 -6.92 -7.18
N LEU A 51 -8.26 -7.69 -7.08
CA LEU A 51 -7.83 -8.59 -8.17
C LEU A 51 -8.74 -9.82 -8.31
N LEU A 52 -9.23 -10.37 -7.20
CA LEU A 52 -10.19 -11.47 -7.21
C LEU A 52 -11.53 -11.04 -7.79
N ASP A 53 -12.00 -9.84 -7.45
CA ASP A 53 -13.21 -9.24 -8.01
C ASP A 53 -13.09 -9.09 -9.54
N LEU A 54 -11.95 -8.60 -10.02
CA LEU A 54 -11.69 -8.47 -11.46
C LEU A 54 -11.66 -9.81 -12.21
N GLN A 55 -11.19 -10.88 -11.57
CA GLN A 55 -11.12 -12.22 -12.17
C GLN A 55 -12.46 -12.95 -12.19
N SER A 56 -13.42 -12.48 -11.40
CA SER A 56 -14.75 -13.07 -11.26
C SER A 56 -15.78 -12.49 -12.24
N VAL A 57 -15.32 -11.64 -13.19
CA VAL A 57 -16.11 -11.02 -14.27
C VAL A 57 -15.93 -11.78 -15.58
#